data_AF-A0AAV0SB11-F1
#
_entry.id   AF-A0AAV0SB11-F1
#
_cell.length_a   1.000
_cell.length_b   1.000
_cell.length_c   1.000
_cell.angle_alpha   90.00
_cell.angle_beta   90.00
_cell.angle_gamma   90.00
#
_symmetry.space_group_name_H-M   'P 1'
#
loop_
_entity.id
_entity.type
_entity.pdbx_description
1 polymer ?
#
loop_
_entity_poly.entity_id
_entity_poly.type
_entity_poly.pdbx_seq_one_letter_code
_entity_poly.pdbx_strand_id
1 'polypeptide(L)'
;MASFAPISQSQSLFNKPRAGFILPSRSAAVSHIQSSGFVSRTASVQFRVPGYMVFDKMPQRAVVVAATTAEKQKKRYPGEAKGFVEEMRFVAMKLHTREQAKEGEKEVKKPEEQAIPKWEPSVDGYLRFLVDSKLVYDTLEAIVDSAPHSIYAEFKNTGLERSASLAKDLEWFKEQGYTIPEPSSPGVTYSEYLKELADNDPQAFICHFYNIYFAHSAGGRMIGRKVAEKILDNKELEFYKWEGDLSQILQNVRDKLNKVAENWSREEKNHCLEETERSFKHSGEILRLVLSSEERAMKQIQIIHLALLIYFLSITIPNVRSATLPPQPQLIHGFKPMSTDIQAQAAARSCPYTVIIETSCASTSFTRDQISLAFGDSHGNEVYAKRLDDPKSGTFERCSKDTFKITGPCVEEVCYLYMLRKGSDGWKPGSVKVYGPYIRTVDLDFDVFLPNGVWFGFNLCNSAVVEESLSVDM
;
A
#
# COMPACT_ATOMS: atom_id res chain seq x y z
N MET A 1 -33.15 -44.84 -22.44
CA MET A 1 -32.65 -46.07 -21.80
C MET A 1 -31.52 -45.69 -20.85
N ALA A 2 -31.53 -46.29 -19.65
CA ALA A 2 -30.50 -46.42 -18.61
C ALA A 2 -29.17 -45.63 -18.77
N SER A 3 -28.70 -44.84 -17.79
CA SER A 3 -28.21 -45.25 -16.44
C SER A 3 -27.01 -46.20 -16.55
N PHE A 4 -25.84 -45.97 -15.94
CA PHE A 4 -25.60 -45.57 -14.54
C PHE A 4 -24.40 -44.61 -14.33
N ALA A 5 -24.33 -44.07 -13.12
CA ALA A 5 -23.23 -43.30 -12.53
C ALA A 5 -22.74 -44.04 -11.24
N PRO A 6 -21.95 -43.47 -10.30
CA PRO A 6 -20.62 -42.83 -10.40
C PRO A 6 -19.64 -43.28 -9.26
N ILE A 7 -18.54 -42.52 -9.06
CA ILE A 7 -17.70 -42.38 -7.82
C ILE A 7 -16.67 -43.49 -7.49
N SER A 8 -15.37 -43.12 -7.41
CA SER A 8 -14.64 -43.01 -6.11
C SER A 8 -13.21 -42.43 -6.25
N GLN A 9 -12.76 -41.72 -5.20
CA GLN A 9 -11.38 -41.26 -4.99
C GLN A 9 -10.53 -42.33 -4.27
N SER A 10 -9.20 -42.23 -4.36
CA SER A 10 -8.27 -42.47 -3.24
C SER A 10 -6.86 -41.93 -3.55
N GLN A 11 -6.02 -41.76 -2.52
CA GLN A 11 -4.74 -41.06 -2.58
C GLN A 11 -3.52 -41.99 -2.41
N SER A 12 -2.42 -41.59 -3.08
CA SER A 12 -1.04 -41.48 -2.57
C SER A 12 -0.19 -42.67 -2.04
N LEU A 13 1.12 -42.50 -2.30
CA LEU A 13 2.33 -43.00 -1.61
C LEU A 13 3.08 -44.24 -2.11
N PHE A 14 4.39 -44.17 -1.80
CA PHE A 14 5.41 -45.21 -1.64
C PHE A 14 6.45 -45.54 -2.75
N ASN A 15 7.60 -44.86 -2.59
CA ASN A 15 8.93 -45.42 -2.27
C ASN A 15 10.01 -45.66 -3.34
N LYS A 16 11.24 -45.31 -2.93
CA LYS A 16 12.53 -45.74 -3.51
C LYS A 16 12.88 -47.17 -3.06
N PRO A 17 13.75 -47.87 -3.80
CA PRO A 17 14.68 -48.83 -3.22
C PRO A 17 16.16 -48.40 -3.38
N ARG A 18 17.04 -48.93 -2.50
CA ARG A 18 18.50 -48.77 -2.56
C ARG A 18 19.21 -49.99 -1.95
N ALA A 19 19.80 -50.83 -2.79
CA ALA A 19 20.78 -51.90 -2.50
C ALA A 19 21.21 -52.53 -3.84
N GLY A 20 22.37 -53.15 -4.05
CA GLY A 20 23.55 -53.31 -3.19
C GLY A 20 24.38 -54.54 -3.62
N PHE A 21 25.59 -54.31 -4.14
CA PHE A 21 26.69 -55.27 -4.40
C PHE A 21 26.46 -56.51 -5.30
N ILE A 22 27.40 -56.75 -6.24
CA ILE A 22 28.38 -57.88 -6.24
C ILE A 22 29.31 -57.74 -7.47
N LEU A 23 30.56 -58.16 -7.31
CA LEU A 23 31.63 -58.20 -8.32
C LEU A 23 32.01 -59.67 -8.57
N PRO A 24 32.41 -60.06 -9.79
CA PRO A 24 33.53 -60.98 -9.92
C PRO A 24 34.57 -60.53 -10.96
N SER A 25 35.74 -61.19 -10.94
CA SER A 25 36.97 -60.70 -11.59
C SER A 25 37.69 -61.78 -12.41
N ARG A 26 38.55 -61.34 -13.36
CA ARG A 26 39.53 -62.11 -14.17
C ARG A 26 38.92 -63.06 -15.24
N SER A 27 39.56 -63.36 -16.39
CA SER A 27 40.92 -63.05 -16.88
C SER A 27 41.11 -63.25 -18.41
N ALA A 28 42.03 -62.45 -18.99
CA ALA A 28 43.02 -62.76 -20.06
C ALA A 28 42.64 -63.31 -21.46
N ALA A 29 43.10 -62.59 -22.50
CA ALA A 29 43.67 -63.12 -23.76
C ALA A 29 44.65 -62.09 -24.38
N VAL A 30 45.58 -62.50 -25.25
CA VAL A 30 46.80 -61.73 -25.64
C VAL A 30 47.07 -61.72 -27.15
N SER A 31 47.53 -60.58 -27.71
CA SER A 31 48.51 -60.46 -28.84
C SER A 31 48.87 -58.96 -29.03
N HIS A 32 50.13 -58.51 -28.83
CA HIS A 32 51.22 -58.39 -29.83
C HIS A 32 50.79 -57.59 -31.09
N ILE A 33 51.29 -56.38 -31.42
CA ILE A 33 52.68 -55.94 -31.73
C ILE A 33 52.62 -54.38 -31.99
N GLN A 34 53.61 -53.48 -31.87
CA GLN A 34 55.08 -53.55 -31.70
C GLN A 34 55.71 -52.36 -30.89
N SER A 35 56.75 -51.69 -31.42
CA SER A 35 57.62 -50.59 -30.96
C SER A 35 57.24 -49.21 -31.56
N SER A 36 57.71 -48.03 -31.13
CA SER A 36 58.98 -47.59 -30.49
C SER A 36 58.79 -46.27 -29.70
N GLY A 37 59.60 -45.83 -28.73
CA GLY A 37 60.85 -46.39 -28.19
C GLY A 37 61.99 -45.36 -28.11
N PHE A 38 62.10 -44.56 -27.03
CA PHE A 38 63.33 -43.85 -26.63
C PHE A 38 63.37 -43.56 -25.12
N VAL A 39 64.52 -43.77 -24.48
CA VAL A 39 64.76 -43.62 -23.02
C VAL A 39 66.18 -43.12 -22.79
N SER A 40 66.37 -42.17 -21.86
CA SER A 40 67.60 -42.03 -21.05
C SER A 40 67.28 -41.16 -19.82
N ARG A 41 67.18 -41.68 -18.60
CA ARG A 41 68.24 -42.04 -17.62
C ARG A 41 69.12 -40.88 -17.14
N THR A 42 69.07 -40.69 -15.83
CA THR A 42 69.87 -39.78 -14.99
C THR A 42 71.25 -40.35 -14.66
N ALA A 43 72.24 -39.47 -14.42
CA ALA A 43 73.49 -39.80 -13.75
C ALA A 43 73.93 -38.66 -12.81
N SER A 44 74.46 -39.02 -11.63
CA SER A 44 74.95 -38.11 -10.59
C SER A 44 76.48 -38.16 -10.50
N VAL A 45 77.10 -37.05 -10.10
CA VAL A 45 78.55 -36.99 -9.78
C VAL A 45 78.73 -36.29 -8.44
N GLN A 46 79.54 -36.90 -7.56
CA GLN A 46 79.94 -36.36 -6.26
C GLN A 46 81.45 -36.13 -6.23
N PHE A 47 81.90 -35.11 -5.50
CA PHE A 47 83.31 -34.89 -5.14
C PHE A 47 83.51 -34.71 -3.62
N ARG A 48 84.73 -34.98 -3.16
CA ARG A 48 85.21 -35.12 -1.76
C ARG A 48 86.73 -34.86 -1.77
N VAL A 49 87.48 -34.53 -0.71
CA VAL A 49 87.31 -34.37 0.76
C VAL A 49 88.02 -33.01 1.14
N PRO A 50 88.48 -32.63 2.37
CA PRO A 50 88.40 -33.21 3.73
C PRO A 50 87.79 -32.26 4.79
N GLY A 51 87.78 -32.64 6.08
CA GLY A 51 87.17 -31.85 7.17
C GLY A 51 87.95 -31.87 8.48
N TYR A 52 87.35 -31.27 9.53
CA TYR A 52 87.81 -31.31 10.93
C TYR A 52 86.59 -31.35 11.88
N MET A 53 86.79 -31.82 13.12
CA MET A 53 85.70 -32.16 14.06
C MET A 53 85.31 -31.01 15.03
N VAL A 54 83.98 -30.87 15.20
CA VAL A 54 83.23 -30.65 16.47
C VAL A 54 83.60 -29.47 17.37
N PHE A 55 82.61 -28.61 17.66
CA PHE A 55 82.19 -28.25 19.03
C PHE A 55 80.76 -27.68 19.04
N ASP A 56 79.86 -28.27 19.83
CA ASP A 56 78.49 -27.78 20.04
C ASP A 56 78.45 -26.45 20.80
N LYS A 57 77.62 -25.50 20.33
CA LYS A 57 77.08 -24.40 21.15
C LYS A 57 75.76 -23.86 20.59
N MET A 58 74.78 -23.69 21.46
CA MET A 58 73.44 -23.17 21.15
C MET A 58 73.43 -21.68 20.71
N PRO A 59 72.38 -21.22 20.02
CA PRO A 59 72.43 -19.99 19.22
C PRO A 59 72.19 -18.71 20.02
N GLN A 60 72.86 -17.63 19.61
CA GLN A 60 72.43 -16.26 19.93
C GLN A 60 71.51 -15.71 18.84
N ARG A 61 70.37 -15.16 19.23
CA ARG A 61 69.38 -14.55 18.33
C ARG A 61 69.94 -13.26 17.71
N ALA A 62 70.39 -13.32 16.46
CA ALA A 62 70.43 -12.15 15.60
C ALA A 62 69.00 -11.85 15.10
N VAL A 63 68.38 -10.80 15.63
CA VAL A 63 67.07 -10.32 15.14
C VAL A 63 67.30 -9.57 13.83
N VAL A 64 67.29 -10.31 12.72
CA VAL A 64 67.16 -9.70 11.39
C VAL A 64 65.70 -9.30 11.23
N VAL A 65 65.41 -8.01 11.33
CA VAL A 65 64.09 -7.46 11.00
C VAL A 65 63.93 -7.49 9.49
N ALA A 66 63.52 -8.64 8.96
CA ALA A 66 63.00 -8.73 7.62
C ALA A 66 61.70 -7.92 7.58
N ALA A 67 61.77 -6.72 7.00
CA ALA A 67 60.60 -5.90 6.72
C ALA A 67 59.78 -6.58 5.62
N THR A 68 58.92 -7.53 6.00
CA THR A 68 57.85 -7.99 5.14
C THR A 68 56.89 -6.83 4.94
N THR A 69 56.97 -6.20 3.77
CA THR A 69 55.89 -5.36 3.25
C THR A 69 54.68 -6.26 3.05
N ALA A 70 53.89 -6.41 4.12
CA ALA A 70 52.60 -7.07 4.06
C ALA A 70 51.71 -6.25 3.12
N GLU A 71 51.56 -6.71 1.89
CA GLU A 71 50.50 -6.22 1.02
C GLU A 71 49.18 -6.40 1.77
N LYS A 72 48.62 -5.26 2.18
CA LYS A 72 47.33 -5.17 2.82
C LYS A 72 46.31 -5.68 1.81
N GLN A 73 45.92 -6.97 1.92
CA GLN A 73 44.98 -7.61 1.00
C GLN A 73 43.82 -6.65 0.72
N LYS A 74 43.74 -6.15 -0.52
CA LYS A 74 42.62 -5.30 -0.94
C LYS A 74 41.35 -6.09 -0.65
N LYS A 75 40.44 -5.50 0.11
CA LYS A 75 39.20 -6.14 0.54
C LYS A 75 38.37 -6.41 -0.72
N ARG A 76 38.38 -7.66 -1.19
CA ARG A 76 37.79 -8.07 -2.48
C ARG A 76 36.34 -7.62 -2.57
N TYR A 77 35.94 -7.05 -3.70
CA TYR A 77 34.58 -6.57 -3.90
C TYR A 77 33.61 -7.77 -3.90
N PRO A 78 32.40 -7.65 -3.30
CA PRO A 78 31.44 -8.75 -3.32
C PRO A 78 31.04 -9.10 -4.75
N GLY A 79 31.28 -10.35 -5.15
CA GLY A 79 31.02 -10.83 -6.53
C GLY A 79 32.25 -10.90 -7.43
N GLU A 80 33.31 -10.14 -7.16
CA GLU A 80 34.55 -10.02 -7.99
C GLU A 80 35.29 -11.35 -8.24
N ALA A 81 34.97 -12.40 -7.48
CA ALA A 81 35.48 -13.76 -7.72
C ALA A 81 34.75 -14.54 -8.83
N LYS A 82 33.59 -14.06 -9.30
CA LYS A 82 32.74 -14.71 -10.32
C LYS A 82 32.59 -13.90 -11.61
N GLY A 83 33.28 -12.76 -11.72
CA GLY A 83 33.14 -11.81 -12.82
C GLY A 83 32.32 -10.57 -12.46
N PHE A 84 32.48 -9.51 -13.24
CA PHE A 84 31.92 -8.19 -12.96
C PHE A 84 30.38 -8.17 -12.96
N VAL A 85 29.74 -9.06 -13.72
CA VAL A 85 28.27 -9.19 -13.72
C VAL A 85 27.73 -9.62 -12.35
N GLU A 86 28.48 -10.39 -11.55
CA GLU A 86 28.07 -10.74 -10.19
C GLU A 86 28.21 -9.54 -9.23
N GLU A 87 29.16 -8.63 -9.48
CA GLU A 87 29.25 -7.35 -8.75
C GLU A 87 28.04 -6.46 -9.06
N MET A 88 27.68 -6.31 -10.36
CA MET A 88 26.47 -5.59 -10.77
C MET A 88 25.21 -6.22 -10.17
N ARG A 89 25.09 -7.55 -10.18
CA ARG A 89 24.00 -8.27 -9.51
C ARG A 89 23.96 -7.93 -8.02
N PHE A 90 25.08 -7.95 -7.33
CA PHE A 90 25.14 -7.69 -5.89
C PHE A 90 24.69 -6.27 -5.53
N VAL A 91 25.09 -5.26 -6.30
CA VAL A 91 24.62 -3.88 -6.11
C VAL A 91 23.13 -3.75 -6.43
N ALA A 92 22.68 -4.26 -7.59
CA ALA A 92 21.27 -4.25 -7.99
C ALA A 92 20.37 -4.95 -6.96
N MET A 93 20.79 -6.10 -6.41
CA MET A 93 19.99 -6.80 -5.42
C MET A 93 19.78 -6.00 -4.14
N LYS A 94 20.78 -5.24 -3.67
CA LYS A 94 20.66 -4.39 -2.47
C LYS A 94 19.68 -3.23 -2.66
N LEU A 95 19.54 -2.70 -3.87
CA LEU A 95 18.62 -1.60 -4.18
C LEU A 95 17.14 -2.03 -4.22
N HIS A 96 16.83 -3.33 -4.24
CA HIS A 96 15.46 -3.82 -4.07
C HIS A 96 14.98 -3.65 -2.62
N THR A 97 13.66 -3.63 -2.42
CA THR A 97 13.08 -3.77 -1.09
C THR A 97 13.05 -5.23 -0.63
N ARG A 98 13.01 -5.46 0.69
CA ARG A 98 12.80 -6.80 1.27
C ARG A 98 11.47 -7.44 0.84
N GLU A 99 10.47 -6.64 0.48
CA GLU A 99 9.18 -7.13 -0.04
C GLU A 99 9.28 -7.67 -1.47
N GLN A 100 10.21 -7.15 -2.27
CA GLN A 100 10.38 -7.53 -3.68
C GLN A 100 11.45 -8.59 -3.88
N ALA A 101 12.52 -8.57 -3.07
CA ALA A 101 13.59 -9.56 -3.15
C ALA A 101 14.16 -9.91 -1.77
N LYS A 102 14.49 -11.21 -1.59
CA LYS A 102 15.10 -11.73 -0.36
C LYS A 102 16.42 -11.03 0.01
N GLU A 103 17.19 -10.62 -0.99
CA GLU A 103 18.48 -9.93 -0.85
C GLU A 103 18.36 -8.39 -0.74
N GLY A 104 17.14 -7.84 -0.88
CA GLY A 104 16.89 -6.40 -0.84
C GLY A 104 17.26 -5.75 0.51
N GLU A 105 17.76 -4.52 0.48
CA GLU A 105 18.14 -3.76 1.68
C GLU A 105 17.39 -2.42 1.83
N LYS A 106 16.64 -1.98 0.81
CA LYS A 106 15.86 -0.74 0.88
C LYS A 106 14.51 -0.95 1.60
N GLU A 107 14.03 0.12 2.21
CA GLU A 107 12.65 0.25 2.71
C GLU A 107 11.70 0.66 1.58
N VAL A 108 10.42 0.32 1.71
CA VAL A 108 9.37 0.75 0.79
C VAL A 108 9.09 2.25 0.99
N LYS A 109 9.29 3.05 -0.05
CA LYS A 109 9.01 4.50 -0.07
C LYS A 109 8.00 4.89 -1.15
N LYS A 110 7.93 4.12 -2.25
CA LYS A 110 7.05 4.38 -3.40
C LYS A 110 6.07 3.23 -3.65
N PRO A 111 4.94 3.46 -4.35
CA PRO A 111 3.95 2.40 -4.63
C PRO A 111 4.51 1.20 -5.38
N GLU A 112 5.40 1.44 -6.37
CA GLU A 112 6.06 0.42 -7.19
C GLU A 112 7.15 -0.37 -6.46
N GLU A 113 7.47 -0.01 -5.20
CA GLU A 113 8.45 -0.70 -4.35
C GLU A 113 7.79 -1.72 -3.40
N GLN A 114 6.45 -1.73 -3.35
CA GLN A 114 5.64 -2.66 -2.55
C GLN A 114 5.62 -4.08 -3.15
N ALA A 115 5.28 -5.06 -2.31
CA ALA A 115 4.94 -6.42 -2.74
C ALA A 115 3.82 -6.41 -3.81
N ILE A 116 4.10 -7.03 -4.96
CA ILE A 116 3.23 -7.06 -6.15
C ILE A 116 1.78 -7.53 -5.89
N PRO A 117 1.46 -8.44 -4.94
CA PRO A 117 0.06 -8.73 -4.61
C PRO A 117 -0.77 -7.51 -4.19
N LYS A 118 -0.15 -6.53 -3.53
CA LYS A 118 -0.76 -5.26 -3.08
C LYS A 118 -1.05 -4.28 -4.23
N TRP A 119 -0.51 -4.52 -5.42
CA TRP A 119 -0.65 -3.60 -6.54
C TRP A 119 -2.07 -3.59 -7.11
N GLU A 120 -2.55 -2.40 -7.45
CA GLU A 120 -3.80 -2.17 -8.18
C GLU A 120 -3.48 -1.57 -9.56
N PRO A 121 -3.05 -2.41 -10.53
CA PRO A 121 -2.74 -1.95 -11.87
C PRO A 121 -4.03 -1.58 -12.64
N SER A 122 -3.91 -0.72 -13.65
CA SER A 122 -4.97 -0.44 -14.63
C SER A 122 -4.48 -0.73 -16.04
N VAL A 123 -5.40 -0.94 -16.99
CA VAL A 123 -5.00 -1.20 -18.39
C VAL A 123 -4.35 0.05 -19.00
N ASP A 124 -4.87 1.25 -18.75
CA ASP A 124 -4.29 2.50 -19.24
C ASP A 124 -2.88 2.74 -18.68
N GLY A 125 -2.68 2.52 -17.38
CA GLY A 125 -1.38 2.63 -16.73
C GLY A 125 -0.38 1.59 -17.25
N TYR A 126 -0.86 0.38 -17.51
CA TYR A 126 -0.05 -0.68 -18.08
C TYR A 126 0.30 -0.43 -19.55
N LEU A 127 -0.61 0.14 -20.36
CA LEU A 127 -0.33 0.57 -21.72
C LEU A 127 0.76 1.65 -21.76
N ARG A 128 0.68 2.66 -20.88
CA ARG A 128 1.75 3.67 -20.73
C ARG A 128 3.08 3.03 -20.35
N PHE A 129 3.08 2.08 -19.41
CA PHE A 129 4.28 1.30 -19.07
C PHE A 129 4.85 0.54 -20.27
N LEU A 130 4.02 -0.11 -21.10
CA LEU A 130 4.47 -0.85 -22.29
C LEU A 130 5.02 0.08 -23.38
N VAL A 131 4.39 1.24 -23.61
CA VAL A 131 4.85 2.25 -24.58
C VAL A 131 6.19 2.87 -24.15
N ASP A 132 6.29 3.32 -22.89
CA ASP A 132 7.55 3.88 -22.34
C ASP A 132 8.66 2.83 -22.33
N SER A 133 8.34 1.58 -21.96
CA SER A 133 9.29 0.47 -22.06
C SER A 133 9.74 0.24 -23.50
N LYS A 134 8.83 0.29 -24.48
CA LYS A 134 9.17 0.09 -25.89
C LYS A 134 10.12 1.18 -26.38
N LEU A 135 9.87 2.45 -26.05
CA LEU A 135 10.77 3.55 -26.43
C LEU A 135 12.19 3.36 -25.87
N VAL A 136 12.31 2.86 -24.64
CA VAL A 136 13.61 2.52 -24.03
C VAL A 136 14.28 1.35 -24.75
N TYR A 137 13.57 0.27 -25.08
CA TYR A 137 14.13 -0.86 -25.83
C TYR A 137 14.48 -0.48 -27.27
N ASP A 138 13.64 0.29 -27.97
CA ASP A 138 13.92 0.82 -29.32
C ASP A 138 15.24 1.62 -29.28
N THR A 139 15.43 2.42 -28.22
CA THR A 139 16.63 3.22 -28.01
C THR A 139 17.87 2.36 -27.73
N LEU A 140 17.78 1.37 -26.83
CA LEU A 140 18.89 0.44 -26.56
C LEU A 140 19.29 -0.35 -27.82
N GLU A 141 18.30 -0.86 -28.57
CA GLU A 141 18.52 -1.63 -29.79
C GLU A 141 19.14 -0.76 -30.90
N ALA A 142 18.68 0.50 -31.07
CA ALA A 142 19.27 1.43 -32.03
C ALA A 142 20.69 1.88 -31.66
N ILE A 143 21.01 2.08 -30.37
CA ILE A 143 22.37 2.39 -29.90
C ILE A 143 23.31 1.20 -30.15
N VAL A 144 22.86 -0.01 -29.82
CA VAL A 144 23.63 -1.24 -30.02
C VAL A 144 23.82 -1.56 -31.51
N ASP A 145 22.84 -1.24 -32.37
CA ASP A 145 22.97 -1.45 -33.81
C ASP A 145 23.85 -0.38 -34.49
N SER A 146 23.71 0.91 -34.14
CA SER A 146 24.61 1.96 -34.62
C SER A 146 26.05 1.79 -34.11
N ALA A 147 26.21 1.21 -32.91
CA ALA A 147 27.47 0.89 -32.25
C ALA A 147 28.53 2.02 -32.28
N PRO A 148 28.20 3.25 -31.82
CA PRO A 148 29.16 4.37 -31.80
C PRO A 148 30.43 4.06 -30.98
N HIS A 149 30.34 3.21 -29.97
CA HIS A 149 31.50 2.58 -29.32
C HIS A 149 31.62 1.10 -29.70
N SER A 150 32.84 0.64 -30.02
CA SER A 150 33.09 -0.71 -30.55
C SER A 150 32.61 -1.85 -29.64
N ILE A 151 32.60 -1.63 -28.32
CA ILE A 151 32.12 -2.62 -27.34
C ILE A 151 30.62 -2.89 -27.46
N TYR A 152 29.82 -1.96 -28.01
CA TYR A 152 28.38 -2.14 -28.13
C TYR A 152 28.02 -3.18 -29.19
N ALA A 153 28.86 -3.34 -30.22
CA ALA A 153 28.64 -4.31 -31.29
C ALA A 153 28.60 -5.77 -30.78
N GLU A 154 29.26 -6.07 -29.66
CA GLU A 154 29.19 -7.38 -28.98
C GLU A 154 27.76 -7.70 -28.50
N PHE A 155 26.91 -6.70 -28.27
CA PHE A 155 25.55 -6.84 -27.75
C PHE A 155 24.46 -6.84 -28.83
N LYS A 156 24.82 -6.82 -30.11
CA LYS A 156 23.86 -7.06 -31.21
C LYS A 156 23.31 -8.48 -31.17
N ASN A 157 22.03 -8.64 -31.52
CA ASN A 157 21.36 -9.92 -31.76
C ASN A 157 21.58 -10.94 -30.62
N THR A 158 21.37 -10.48 -29.39
CA THR A 158 21.53 -11.29 -28.17
C THR A 158 20.40 -12.29 -27.95
N GLY A 159 19.23 -12.05 -28.53
CA GLY A 159 17.98 -12.73 -28.20
C GLY A 159 17.24 -12.09 -27.02
N LEU A 160 17.78 -11.03 -26.40
CA LEU A 160 17.11 -10.29 -25.33
C LEU A 160 16.28 -9.11 -25.83
N GLU A 161 16.49 -8.66 -27.07
CA GLU A 161 15.79 -7.55 -27.75
C GLU A 161 14.26 -7.66 -27.58
N ARG A 162 13.57 -6.57 -27.23
CA ARG A 162 12.15 -6.55 -26.81
C ARG A 162 11.25 -5.68 -27.68
N SER A 163 11.81 -4.81 -28.51
CA SER A 163 11.04 -3.83 -29.28
C SER A 163 10.01 -4.46 -30.20
N ALA A 164 10.40 -5.55 -30.87
CA ALA A 164 9.51 -6.33 -31.75
C ALA A 164 8.41 -7.08 -30.97
N SER A 165 8.66 -7.55 -29.75
CA SER A 165 7.62 -8.22 -28.95
C SER A 165 6.63 -7.22 -28.36
N LEU A 166 7.11 -6.07 -27.88
CA LEU A 166 6.26 -4.96 -27.45
C LEU A 166 5.39 -4.40 -28.59
N ALA A 167 5.91 -4.34 -29.81
CA ALA A 167 5.11 -3.94 -30.98
C ALA A 167 3.92 -4.90 -31.23
N LYS A 168 4.13 -6.22 -31.12
CA LYS A 168 3.06 -7.23 -31.23
C LYS A 168 2.01 -7.07 -30.12
N ASP A 169 2.45 -6.83 -28.89
CA ASP A 169 1.53 -6.68 -27.75
C ASP A 169 0.70 -5.39 -27.84
N LEU A 170 1.30 -4.26 -28.25
CA LEU A 170 0.58 -3.00 -28.44
C LEU A 170 -0.44 -3.10 -29.59
N GLU A 171 -0.12 -3.77 -30.70
CA GLU A 171 -1.11 -4.01 -31.75
C GLU A 171 -2.24 -4.95 -31.26
N TRP A 172 -1.93 -5.97 -30.45
CA TRP A 172 -2.98 -6.80 -29.83
C TRP A 172 -3.93 -5.99 -28.92
N PHE A 173 -3.40 -5.05 -28.11
CA PHE A 173 -4.25 -4.15 -27.32
C PHE A 173 -5.14 -3.26 -28.20
N LYS A 174 -4.61 -2.77 -29.32
CA LYS A 174 -5.36 -1.99 -30.31
C LYS A 174 -6.45 -2.82 -31.00
N GLU A 175 -6.21 -4.10 -31.28
CA GLU A 175 -7.23 -5.06 -31.74
C GLU A 175 -8.33 -5.29 -30.68
N GLN A 176 -8.01 -5.20 -29.38
CA GLN A 176 -9.03 -5.25 -28.30
C GLN A 176 -9.80 -3.93 -28.13
N GLY A 177 -9.51 -2.89 -28.94
CA GLY A 177 -10.19 -1.59 -28.91
C GLY A 177 -9.58 -0.56 -27.96
N TYR A 178 -8.41 -0.81 -27.37
CA TYR A 178 -7.72 0.20 -26.56
C TYR A 178 -7.01 1.24 -27.45
N THR A 179 -7.00 2.49 -26.99
CA THR A 179 -6.16 3.54 -27.59
C THR A 179 -4.74 3.41 -27.04
N ILE A 180 -3.75 3.33 -27.93
CA ILE A 180 -2.35 3.31 -27.54
C ILE A 180 -1.90 4.74 -27.24
N PRO A 181 -1.40 5.05 -26.02
CA PRO A 181 -0.97 6.39 -25.67
C PRO A 181 0.36 6.74 -26.32
N GLU A 182 0.64 8.04 -26.44
CA GLU A 182 1.98 8.54 -26.76
C GLU A 182 2.97 8.27 -25.59
N PRO A 183 4.28 8.18 -25.85
CA PRO A 183 5.29 8.03 -24.81
C PRO A 183 5.20 9.13 -23.74
N SER A 184 5.21 8.70 -22.48
CA SER A 184 5.16 9.58 -21.31
C SER A 184 6.56 10.10 -20.95
N SER A 185 6.61 11.11 -20.07
CA SER A 185 7.89 11.72 -19.70
C SER A 185 8.92 10.75 -19.09
N PRO A 186 8.58 9.68 -18.33
CA PRO A 186 9.57 8.73 -17.82
C PRO A 186 10.34 8.02 -18.94
N GLY A 187 9.63 7.49 -19.94
CA GLY A 187 10.20 6.81 -21.11
C GLY A 187 11.05 7.74 -21.97
N VAL A 188 10.55 8.96 -22.25
CA VAL A 188 11.31 9.98 -23.00
C VAL A 188 12.59 10.37 -22.27
N THR A 189 12.48 10.76 -20.99
CA THR A 189 13.64 11.17 -20.17
C THR A 189 14.69 10.07 -20.08
N TYR A 190 14.27 8.81 -19.90
CA TYR A 190 15.21 7.71 -19.82
C TYR A 190 15.88 7.44 -21.17
N SER A 191 15.14 7.51 -22.26
CA SER A 191 15.66 7.28 -23.61
C SER A 191 16.62 8.39 -24.07
N GLU A 192 16.40 9.62 -23.66
CA GLU A 192 17.34 10.74 -23.87
C GLU A 192 18.63 10.53 -23.05
N TYR A 193 18.52 10.19 -21.77
CA TYR A 193 19.67 9.88 -20.91
C TYR A 193 20.50 8.71 -21.44
N LEU A 194 19.87 7.64 -21.94
CA LEU A 194 20.58 6.50 -22.53
C LEU A 194 21.38 6.87 -23.79
N LYS A 195 20.90 7.83 -24.59
CA LYS A 195 21.63 8.34 -25.76
C LYS A 195 22.83 9.19 -25.32
N GLU A 196 22.63 10.06 -24.33
CA GLU A 196 23.72 10.86 -23.74
C GLU A 196 24.84 9.97 -23.18
N LEU A 197 24.50 8.92 -22.42
CA LEU A 197 25.47 7.94 -21.93
C LEU A 197 26.14 7.16 -23.07
N ALA A 198 25.41 6.78 -24.12
CA ALA A 198 25.98 6.00 -25.21
C ALA A 198 27.11 6.72 -25.95
N ASP A 199 27.02 8.04 -26.10
CA ASP A 199 28.02 8.87 -26.77
C ASP A 199 29.19 9.25 -25.85
N ASN A 200 28.94 9.46 -24.54
CA ASN A 200 29.91 10.06 -23.62
C ASN A 200 30.48 9.12 -22.56
N ASP A 201 29.79 8.02 -22.23
CA ASP A 201 30.05 7.19 -21.04
C ASP A 201 29.68 5.70 -21.27
N PRO A 202 30.53 4.93 -21.97
CA PRO A 202 30.25 3.54 -22.30
C PRO A 202 30.11 2.62 -21.09
N GLN A 203 30.79 2.93 -19.98
CA GLN A 203 30.74 2.16 -18.74
C GLN A 203 29.38 2.33 -18.06
N ALA A 204 28.87 3.57 -17.97
CA ALA A 204 27.52 3.86 -17.50
C ALA A 204 26.46 3.22 -18.42
N PHE A 205 26.57 3.38 -19.74
CA PHE A 205 25.62 2.79 -20.69
C PHE A 205 25.49 1.26 -20.51
N ILE A 206 26.63 0.55 -20.37
CA ILE A 206 26.64 -0.90 -20.13
C ILE A 206 26.00 -1.28 -18.78
N CYS A 207 26.13 -0.45 -17.74
CA CYS A 207 25.39 -0.64 -16.49
C CYS A 207 23.87 -0.63 -16.71
N HIS A 208 23.40 0.35 -17.46
CA HIS A 208 21.98 0.51 -17.76
C HIS A 208 21.47 -0.63 -18.65
N PHE A 209 22.21 -1.00 -19.71
CA PHE A 209 21.92 -2.17 -20.54
C PHE A 209 21.74 -3.43 -19.68
N TYR A 210 22.69 -3.71 -18.78
CA TYR A 210 22.59 -4.85 -17.86
C TYR A 210 21.33 -4.77 -16.99
N ASN A 211 21.13 -3.67 -16.28
CA ASN A 211 20.02 -3.56 -15.33
C ASN A 211 18.65 -3.66 -16.01
N ILE A 212 18.45 -3.05 -17.17
CA ILE A 212 17.17 -3.08 -17.91
C ILE A 212 16.85 -4.52 -18.35
N TYR A 213 17.75 -5.17 -19.10
CA TYR A 213 17.49 -6.51 -19.65
C TYR A 213 17.44 -7.61 -18.56
N PHE A 214 18.27 -7.53 -17.53
CA PHE A 214 18.28 -8.54 -16.45
C PHE A 214 17.16 -8.32 -15.43
N ALA A 215 16.71 -7.09 -15.17
CA ALA A 215 15.51 -6.86 -14.36
C ALA A 215 14.25 -7.41 -15.04
N HIS A 216 14.09 -7.20 -16.34
CA HIS A 216 12.94 -7.69 -17.10
C HIS A 216 12.86 -9.23 -17.13
N SER A 217 13.97 -9.87 -17.50
CA SER A 217 14.07 -11.34 -17.60
C SER A 217 13.99 -12.08 -16.24
N ALA A 218 14.20 -11.38 -15.12
CA ALA A 218 14.00 -11.90 -13.77
C ALA A 218 12.68 -11.43 -13.13
N GLY A 219 12.64 -10.21 -12.58
CA GLY A 219 11.49 -9.66 -11.87
C GLY A 219 10.34 -9.28 -12.80
N GLY A 220 10.65 -8.76 -13.99
CA GLY A 220 9.66 -8.33 -14.99
C GLY A 220 8.70 -9.44 -15.40
N ARG A 221 9.18 -10.68 -15.58
CA ARG A 221 8.34 -11.86 -15.85
C ARG A 221 7.30 -12.12 -14.75
N MET A 222 7.67 -11.91 -13.48
CA MET A 222 6.77 -12.13 -12.35
C MET A 222 5.74 -10.99 -12.22
N ILE A 223 6.17 -9.75 -12.50
CA ILE A 223 5.28 -8.58 -12.61
C ILE A 223 4.27 -8.80 -13.74
N GLY A 224 4.74 -9.11 -14.96
CA GLY A 224 3.91 -9.30 -16.15
C GLY A 224 2.80 -10.33 -15.94
N ARG A 225 3.16 -11.51 -15.42
CA ARG A 225 2.18 -12.53 -15.04
C ARG A 225 1.17 -12.02 -14.00
N LYS A 226 1.63 -11.32 -12.95
CA LYS A 226 0.74 -10.81 -11.90
C LYS A 226 -0.17 -9.66 -12.33
N VAL A 227 0.26 -8.88 -13.32
CA VAL A 227 -0.59 -7.88 -13.97
C VAL A 227 -1.60 -8.56 -14.89
N ALA A 228 -1.18 -9.52 -15.72
CA ALA A 228 -2.07 -10.28 -16.59
C ALA A 228 -3.16 -11.06 -15.82
N GLU A 229 -2.81 -11.68 -14.68
CA GLU A 229 -3.75 -12.29 -13.73
C GLU A 229 -4.81 -11.32 -13.21
N LYS A 230 -4.51 -10.01 -13.12
CA LYS A 230 -5.40 -8.98 -12.56
C LYS A 230 -6.23 -8.24 -13.62
N ILE A 231 -5.69 -7.98 -14.81
CA ILE A 231 -6.33 -7.07 -15.79
C ILE A 231 -6.41 -7.59 -17.23
N LEU A 232 -5.80 -8.74 -17.58
CA LEU A 232 -5.76 -9.26 -18.96
C LEU A 232 -6.28 -10.70 -19.10
N ASP A 233 -7.10 -11.17 -18.15
CA ASP A 233 -7.57 -12.57 -18.08
C ASP A 233 -6.47 -13.61 -18.32
N ASN A 234 -5.33 -13.45 -17.63
CA ASN A 234 -4.17 -14.35 -17.71
C ASN A 234 -3.48 -14.41 -19.09
N LYS A 235 -3.78 -13.50 -20.04
CA LYS A 235 -3.08 -13.37 -21.32
C LYS A 235 -1.57 -13.20 -21.10
N GLU A 236 -0.79 -14.19 -21.55
CA GLU A 236 0.66 -14.07 -21.61
C GLU A 236 1.07 -13.27 -22.85
N LEU A 237 1.59 -12.07 -22.62
CA LEU A 237 2.12 -11.15 -23.64
C LEU A 237 3.48 -11.61 -24.18
N GLU A 238 3.78 -11.26 -25.44
CA GLU A 238 5.00 -11.59 -26.15
C GLU A 238 6.25 -10.96 -25.50
N PHE A 239 6.10 -9.80 -24.84
CA PHE A 239 7.15 -9.11 -24.09
C PHE A 239 7.86 -10.02 -23.08
N TYR A 240 7.13 -10.99 -22.50
CA TYR A 240 7.62 -11.97 -21.51
C TYR A 240 7.97 -13.35 -22.09
N LYS A 241 8.04 -13.48 -23.43
CA LYS A 241 8.42 -14.70 -24.14
C LYS A 241 9.74 -14.51 -24.87
N TRP A 242 10.52 -15.58 -24.98
CA TRP A 242 11.81 -15.58 -25.66
C TRP A 242 11.88 -16.71 -26.67
N GLU A 243 12.52 -16.47 -27.81
CA GLU A 243 12.82 -17.49 -28.80
C GLU A 243 14.11 -18.21 -28.36
N GLY A 244 13.97 -19.46 -27.88
CA GLY A 244 15.08 -20.26 -27.35
C GLY A 244 15.12 -20.34 -25.82
N ASP A 245 16.17 -20.97 -25.28
CA ASP A 245 16.33 -21.10 -23.84
C ASP A 245 16.87 -19.82 -23.19
N LEU A 246 16.00 -19.14 -22.43
CA LEU A 246 16.35 -17.92 -21.70
C LEU A 246 17.56 -18.09 -20.77
N SER A 247 17.79 -19.29 -20.21
CA SER A 247 18.94 -19.52 -19.32
C SER A 247 20.26 -19.42 -20.09
N GLN A 248 20.36 -20.09 -21.25
CA GLN A 248 21.49 -19.96 -22.17
C GLN A 248 21.65 -18.54 -22.71
N ILE A 249 20.56 -17.90 -23.17
CA ILE A 249 20.59 -16.51 -23.68
C ILE A 249 21.19 -15.57 -22.62
N LEU A 250 20.66 -15.61 -21.39
CA LEU A 250 21.18 -14.77 -20.31
C LEU A 250 22.65 -15.09 -20.01
N GLN A 251 23.05 -16.36 -19.97
CA GLN A 251 24.44 -16.72 -19.70
C GLN A 251 25.39 -16.19 -20.77
N ASN A 252 25.06 -16.35 -22.05
CA ASN A 252 25.85 -15.81 -23.16
C ASN A 252 26.04 -14.28 -23.05
N VAL A 253 25.00 -13.55 -22.59
CA VAL A 253 25.10 -12.10 -22.36
C VAL A 253 25.92 -11.77 -21.11
N ARG A 254 25.86 -12.58 -20.03
CA ARG A 254 26.77 -12.41 -18.87
C ARG A 254 28.23 -12.58 -19.28
N ASP A 255 28.52 -13.58 -20.12
CA ASP A 255 29.90 -13.86 -20.55
C ASP A 255 30.43 -12.74 -21.45
N LYS A 256 29.60 -12.18 -22.35
CA LYS A 256 29.91 -10.96 -23.12
C LYS A 256 30.16 -9.74 -22.22
N LEU A 257 29.29 -9.48 -21.24
CA LEU A 257 29.46 -8.37 -20.27
C LEU A 257 30.75 -8.51 -19.46
N ASN A 258 31.06 -9.72 -18.98
CA ASN A 258 32.32 -10.01 -18.29
C ASN A 258 33.53 -9.74 -19.19
N LYS A 259 33.53 -10.26 -20.43
CA LYS A 259 34.60 -10.05 -21.42
C LYS A 259 34.83 -8.56 -21.75
N VAL A 260 33.77 -7.76 -21.88
CA VAL A 260 33.90 -6.31 -22.09
C VAL A 260 34.52 -5.64 -20.85
N ALA A 261 34.08 -6.01 -19.65
CA ALA A 261 34.59 -5.47 -18.40
C ALA A 261 35.97 -6.02 -17.98
N GLU A 262 36.53 -7.05 -18.62
CA GLU A 262 37.89 -7.54 -18.32
C GLU A 262 38.95 -6.44 -18.53
N ASN A 263 38.78 -5.62 -19.57
CA ASN A 263 39.71 -4.53 -19.91
C ASN A 263 39.49 -3.24 -19.10
N TRP A 264 38.43 -3.16 -18.29
CA TRP A 264 38.14 -1.97 -17.47
C TRP A 264 38.99 -1.92 -16.20
N SER A 265 39.48 -0.73 -15.89
CA SER A 265 40.05 -0.36 -14.58
C SER A 265 39.05 -0.58 -13.43
N ARG A 266 39.54 -0.50 -12.19
CA ARG A 266 38.66 -0.65 -11.01
C ARG A 266 37.75 0.57 -10.86
N GLU A 267 38.23 1.72 -11.29
CA GLU A 267 37.57 3.01 -11.30
C GLU A 267 36.39 2.99 -12.28
N GLU A 268 36.60 2.55 -13.52
CA GLU A 268 35.54 2.31 -14.52
C GLU A 268 34.49 1.30 -14.04
N LYS A 269 34.91 0.20 -13.40
CA LYS A 269 34.00 -0.77 -12.77
C LYS A 269 33.17 -0.15 -11.66
N ASN A 270 33.77 0.66 -10.79
CA ASN A 270 33.05 1.33 -9.71
C ASN A 270 32.06 2.37 -10.27
N HIS A 271 32.46 3.14 -11.28
CA HIS A 271 31.60 4.11 -11.96
C HIS A 271 30.36 3.46 -12.57
N CYS A 272 30.55 2.35 -13.30
CA CYS A 272 29.44 1.51 -13.75
C CYS A 272 28.54 1.06 -12.57
N LEU A 273 29.10 0.62 -11.44
CA LEU A 273 28.29 0.20 -10.29
C LEU A 273 27.52 1.35 -9.65
N GLU A 274 28.06 2.57 -9.63
CA GLU A 274 27.43 3.78 -9.07
C GLU A 274 26.18 4.21 -9.89
N GLU A 275 26.20 4.04 -11.21
CA GLU A 275 25.05 4.30 -12.09
C GLU A 275 23.86 3.35 -11.86
N THR A 276 24.05 2.25 -11.14
CA THR A 276 22.96 1.31 -10.81
C THR A 276 21.79 2.01 -10.09
N GLU A 277 22.05 2.98 -9.21
CA GLU A 277 20.97 3.70 -8.51
C GLU A 277 20.18 4.63 -9.46
N ARG A 278 20.81 5.21 -10.49
CA ARG A 278 20.10 5.97 -11.54
C ARG A 278 19.28 5.05 -12.43
N SER A 279 19.82 3.89 -12.80
CA SER A 279 19.09 2.87 -13.57
C SER A 279 17.83 2.40 -12.85
N PHE A 280 17.92 2.15 -11.53
CA PHE A 280 16.76 1.82 -10.69
C PHE A 280 15.76 2.96 -10.59
N LYS A 281 16.22 4.22 -10.47
CA LYS A 281 15.33 5.39 -10.44
C LYS A 281 14.48 5.49 -11.70
N HIS A 282 15.12 5.51 -12.89
CA HIS A 282 14.40 5.65 -14.16
C HIS A 282 13.48 4.45 -14.45
N SER A 283 13.99 3.22 -14.23
CA SER A 283 13.18 2.01 -14.42
C SER A 283 11.98 1.96 -13.45
N GLY A 284 12.15 2.44 -12.21
CA GLY A 284 11.07 2.58 -11.24
C GLY A 284 10.02 3.63 -11.64
N GLU A 285 10.44 4.76 -12.20
CA GLU A 285 9.52 5.80 -12.70
C GLU A 285 8.64 5.30 -13.86
N ILE A 286 9.19 4.49 -14.77
CA ILE A 286 8.41 3.79 -15.81
C ILE A 286 7.51 2.71 -15.18
N LEU A 287 8.05 1.87 -14.27
CA LEU A 287 7.28 0.81 -13.60
C LEU A 287 6.09 1.35 -12.79
N ARG A 288 6.22 2.55 -12.23
CA ARG A 288 5.14 3.24 -11.51
C ARG A 288 3.93 3.58 -12.41
N LEU A 289 4.12 3.69 -13.73
CA LEU A 289 3.02 3.90 -14.69
C LEU A 289 1.98 2.77 -14.63
N VAL A 290 2.41 1.53 -14.38
CA VAL A 290 1.52 0.36 -14.19
C VAL A 290 0.43 0.63 -13.13
N LEU A 291 0.78 1.40 -12.09
CA LEU A 291 -0.09 1.76 -10.97
C LEU A 291 -0.85 3.09 -11.18
N SER A 292 -0.51 3.85 -12.22
CA SER A 292 -1.28 5.01 -12.63
C SER A 292 -2.63 4.58 -13.23
N SER A 293 -3.61 5.47 -13.20
CA SER A 293 -4.84 5.35 -14.00
C SER A 293 -5.37 6.75 -14.30
N GLU A 294 -5.96 6.93 -15.48
CA GLU A 294 -6.57 8.22 -15.84
C GLU A 294 -7.73 8.55 -14.91
N GLU A 295 -8.46 7.53 -14.44
CA GLU A 295 -9.47 7.72 -13.40
C GLU A 295 -8.91 8.28 -12.08
N ARG A 296 -7.70 7.91 -11.64
CA ARG A 296 -7.12 8.48 -10.41
C ARG A 296 -6.75 9.95 -10.63
N ALA A 297 -6.20 10.29 -11.79
CA ALA A 297 -5.95 11.68 -12.16
C ALA A 297 -7.26 12.48 -12.26
N MET A 298 -8.29 11.96 -12.94
CA MET A 298 -9.60 12.60 -13.05
C MET A 298 -10.35 12.67 -11.71
N LYS A 299 -10.29 11.66 -10.85
CA LYS A 299 -10.86 11.72 -9.49
C LYS A 299 -10.12 12.75 -8.65
N GLN A 300 -8.79 12.85 -8.76
CA GLN A 300 -8.01 13.84 -8.02
C GLN A 300 -8.22 15.27 -8.57
N ILE A 301 -8.37 15.42 -9.89
CA ILE A 301 -8.75 16.67 -10.56
C ILE A 301 -10.21 17.05 -10.23
N GLN A 302 -11.14 16.09 -10.16
CA GLN A 302 -12.51 16.32 -9.69
C GLN A 302 -12.56 16.67 -8.21
N ILE A 303 -11.72 16.06 -7.36
CA ILE A 303 -11.59 16.42 -5.94
C ILE A 303 -10.98 17.83 -5.81
N ILE A 304 -9.99 18.18 -6.62
CA ILE A 304 -9.41 19.54 -6.67
C ILE A 304 -10.43 20.54 -7.20
N HIS A 305 -11.17 20.25 -8.28
CA HIS A 305 -12.24 21.10 -8.77
C HIS A 305 -13.41 21.20 -7.79
N LEU A 306 -13.75 20.14 -7.07
CA LEU A 306 -14.79 20.16 -6.03
C LEU A 306 -14.32 20.95 -4.81
N ALA A 307 -13.07 20.80 -4.39
CA ALA A 307 -12.48 21.59 -3.31
C ALA A 307 -12.34 23.07 -3.69
N LEU A 308 -11.93 23.37 -4.93
CA LEU A 308 -11.90 24.72 -5.48
C LEU A 308 -13.33 25.28 -5.64
N LEU A 309 -14.31 24.48 -6.07
CA LEU A 309 -15.71 24.89 -6.15
C LEU A 309 -16.26 25.20 -4.75
N ILE A 310 -15.98 24.37 -3.75
CA ILE A 310 -16.32 24.61 -2.34
C ILE A 310 -15.64 25.89 -1.83
N TYR A 311 -14.37 26.11 -2.18
CA TYR A 311 -13.61 27.31 -1.81
C TYR A 311 -14.12 28.59 -2.51
N PHE A 312 -14.46 28.53 -3.79
CA PHE A 312 -15.07 29.65 -4.51
C PHE A 312 -16.51 29.91 -4.03
N LEU A 313 -17.28 28.88 -3.69
CA LEU A 313 -18.58 29.03 -3.04
C LEU A 313 -18.42 29.70 -1.66
N SER A 314 -17.42 29.33 -0.85
CA SER A 314 -17.19 29.98 0.45
C SER A 314 -16.68 31.43 0.35
N ILE A 315 -16.18 31.87 -0.81
CA ILE A 315 -15.80 33.27 -1.10
C ILE A 315 -16.96 34.07 -1.72
N THR A 316 -17.85 33.43 -2.48
CA THR A 316 -18.94 34.11 -3.22
C THR A 316 -20.27 34.16 -2.47
N ILE A 317 -20.42 33.43 -1.36
CA ILE A 317 -21.54 33.60 -0.44
C ILE A 317 -21.31 34.88 0.40
N PRO A 318 -22.12 35.94 0.25
CA PRO A 318 -22.06 37.09 1.16
C PRO A 318 -22.45 36.61 2.56
N ASN A 319 -21.55 36.84 3.52
CA ASN A 319 -21.55 36.41 4.92
C ASN A 319 -22.94 36.03 5.50
N VAL A 320 -23.37 34.79 5.26
CA VAL A 320 -24.60 34.23 5.85
C VAL A 320 -24.31 33.95 7.32
N ARG A 321 -25.11 34.55 8.22
CA ARG A 321 -25.01 34.31 9.68
C ARG A 321 -24.91 32.81 9.94
N SER A 322 -23.91 32.39 10.71
CA SER A 322 -23.70 31.00 11.10
C SER A 322 -25.00 30.39 11.62
N ALA A 323 -25.54 29.42 10.89
CA ALA A 323 -26.66 28.62 11.38
C ALA A 323 -26.14 27.74 12.52
N THR A 324 -26.48 28.09 13.75
CA THR A 324 -26.22 27.26 14.93
C THR A 324 -26.85 25.89 14.69
N LEU A 325 -26.07 24.81 14.86
CA LEU A 325 -26.64 23.45 14.82
C LEU A 325 -27.79 23.37 15.84
N PRO A 326 -28.94 22.76 15.48
CA PRO A 326 -30.02 22.60 16.44
C PRO A 326 -29.51 21.82 17.65
N PRO A 327 -29.89 22.21 18.88
CA PRO A 327 -29.47 21.49 20.07
C PRO A 327 -29.91 20.03 19.98
N GLN A 328 -29.14 19.13 20.58
CA GLN A 328 -29.49 17.71 20.69
C GLN A 328 -29.78 17.35 22.14
N PRO A 329 -30.72 16.43 22.41
CA PRO A 329 -31.04 16.00 23.77
C PRO A 329 -29.93 15.11 24.35
N GLN A 330 -29.71 15.20 25.65
CA GLN A 330 -28.59 14.56 26.36
C GLN A 330 -29.03 13.83 27.62
N LEU A 331 -28.18 12.91 28.10
CA LEU A 331 -28.30 12.24 29.39
C LEU A 331 -28.03 13.23 30.53
N ILE A 332 -28.97 13.34 31.47
CA ILE A 332 -28.89 14.28 32.60
C ILE A 332 -28.52 13.53 33.87
N HIS A 333 -27.26 13.70 34.29
CA HIS A 333 -26.74 13.05 35.50
C HIS A 333 -27.12 13.82 36.77
N GLY A 334 -27.57 13.10 37.80
CA GLY A 334 -27.79 13.66 39.14
C GLY A 334 -29.04 14.51 39.34
N PHE A 335 -29.80 14.82 38.27
CA PHE A 335 -31.06 15.55 38.38
C PHE A 335 -32.09 14.81 39.25
N LYS A 336 -32.70 15.55 40.18
CA LYS A 336 -33.77 15.10 41.07
C LYS A 336 -34.85 16.18 41.03
N PRO A 337 -36.04 15.90 40.51
CA PRO A 337 -37.12 16.88 40.51
C PRO A 337 -37.55 17.20 41.94
N MET A 338 -37.96 18.44 42.15
CA MET A 338 -38.56 18.92 43.38
C MET A 338 -39.94 18.26 43.55
N SER A 339 -40.26 17.77 44.75
CA SER A 339 -41.56 17.13 44.95
C SER A 339 -42.69 18.15 44.87
N THR A 340 -43.82 17.72 44.30
CA THR A 340 -45.04 18.53 44.11
C THR A 340 -45.52 19.18 45.41
N ASP A 341 -45.33 18.51 46.55
CA ASP A 341 -45.73 19.00 47.87
C ASP A 341 -44.88 20.21 48.33
N ILE A 342 -43.62 20.29 47.91
CA ILE A 342 -42.71 21.40 48.22
C ILE A 342 -42.87 22.53 47.18
N GLN A 343 -43.11 22.19 45.90
CA GLN A 343 -43.41 23.17 44.85
C GLN A 343 -44.62 24.05 45.22
N ALA A 344 -45.68 23.46 45.79
CA ALA A 344 -46.89 24.19 46.21
C ALA A 344 -46.68 25.13 47.41
N GLN A 345 -45.62 24.92 48.21
CA GLN A 345 -45.27 25.77 49.36
C GLN A 345 -44.23 26.84 49.03
N ALA A 346 -43.42 26.63 47.99
CA ALA A 346 -42.37 27.56 47.56
C ALA A 346 -42.83 28.60 46.53
N ALA A 347 -43.82 28.28 45.69
CA ALA A 347 -44.27 29.17 44.62
C ALA A 347 -45.36 30.15 45.06
N ALA A 348 -45.11 31.45 44.93
CA ALA A 348 -46.08 32.51 45.24
C ALA A 348 -47.31 32.52 44.29
N ARG A 349 -47.24 31.83 43.14
CA ARG A 349 -48.30 31.75 42.14
C ARG A 349 -48.19 30.46 41.34
N SER A 350 -49.33 29.84 41.03
CA SER A 350 -49.41 28.65 40.18
C SER A 350 -49.97 28.98 38.80
N CYS A 351 -49.43 28.32 37.77
CA CYS A 351 -49.78 28.49 36.36
C CYS A 351 -50.18 27.15 35.73
N PRO A 352 -51.21 27.13 34.85
CA PRO A 352 -51.55 25.97 34.03
C PRO A 352 -50.70 25.95 32.75
N TYR A 353 -50.23 24.77 32.38
CA TYR A 353 -49.50 24.51 31.14
C TYR A 353 -50.23 23.45 30.32
N THR A 354 -50.13 23.56 29.00
CA THR A 354 -50.54 22.51 28.06
C THR A 354 -49.28 21.94 27.43
N VAL A 355 -49.04 20.65 27.65
CA VAL A 355 -47.93 19.92 27.02
C VAL A 355 -48.49 19.00 25.95
N ILE A 356 -47.97 19.11 24.74
CA ILE A 356 -48.35 18.28 23.60
C ILE A 356 -47.14 17.42 23.25
N ILE A 357 -47.34 16.11 23.21
CA ILE A 357 -46.28 15.13 22.90
C ILE A 357 -46.71 14.38 21.64
N GLU A 358 -45.84 14.39 20.63
CA GLU A 358 -45.99 13.60 19.42
C GLU A 358 -45.09 12.36 19.54
N THR A 359 -45.67 11.16 19.43
CA THR A 359 -44.90 9.92 19.46
C THR A 359 -44.36 9.60 18.06
N SER A 360 -43.05 9.41 17.94
CA SER A 360 -42.41 9.14 16.66
C SER A 360 -43.02 7.91 15.96
N CYS A 361 -43.17 7.95 14.64
CA CYS A 361 -43.60 6.77 13.88
C CYS A 361 -42.57 5.62 13.91
N ALA A 362 -41.32 5.89 14.33
CA ALA A 362 -40.31 4.87 14.61
C ALA A 362 -40.36 4.32 16.06
N SER A 363 -41.34 4.73 16.87
CA SER A 363 -41.53 4.27 18.25
C SER A 363 -42.06 2.83 18.32
N THR A 364 -42.14 2.28 19.52
CA THR A 364 -42.89 1.06 19.83
C THR A 364 -44.39 1.26 19.55
N SER A 365 -45.16 0.19 19.35
CA SER A 365 -46.59 0.28 18.99
C SER A 365 -47.42 0.99 20.07
N PHE A 366 -47.09 0.73 21.33
CA PHE A 366 -47.58 1.37 22.53
C PHE A 366 -46.49 1.22 23.61
N THR A 367 -46.60 1.95 24.72
CA THR A 367 -45.74 1.75 25.89
C THR A 367 -46.56 1.74 27.18
N ARG A 368 -46.23 0.87 28.14
CA ARG A 368 -46.79 0.87 29.50
C ARG A 368 -45.78 1.40 30.53
N ASP A 369 -44.62 1.85 30.05
CA ASP A 369 -43.56 2.41 30.87
C ASP A 369 -44.04 3.70 31.53
N GLN A 370 -43.63 3.94 32.78
CA GLN A 370 -43.93 5.21 33.44
C GLN A 370 -43.15 6.33 32.74
N ILE A 371 -43.86 7.31 32.19
CA ILE A 371 -43.27 8.53 31.62
C ILE A 371 -43.44 9.69 32.60
N SER A 372 -42.33 10.26 33.05
CA SER A 372 -42.30 11.49 33.86
C SER A 372 -41.69 12.64 33.05
N LEU A 373 -42.11 13.87 33.35
CA LEU A 373 -41.67 15.10 32.69
C LEU A 373 -41.30 16.15 33.73
N ALA A 374 -40.17 16.83 33.54
CA ALA A 374 -39.79 18.01 34.30
C ALA A 374 -39.33 19.11 33.33
N PHE A 375 -39.76 20.34 33.55
CA PHE A 375 -39.31 21.52 32.79
C PHE A 375 -39.28 22.75 33.68
N GLY A 376 -38.45 23.73 33.34
CA GLY A 376 -38.28 24.92 34.17
C GLY A 376 -37.42 26.01 33.56
N ASP A 377 -37.23 27.07 34.33
CA ASP A 377 -36.48 28.28 33.96
C ASP A 377 -35.13 28.41 34.67
N SER A 378 -34.37 29.45 34.29
CA SER A 378 -33.06 29.79 34.86
C SER A 378 -33.15 30.32 36.30
N HIS A 379 -34.35 30.68 36.77
CA HIS A 379 -34.60 31.18 38.12
C HIS A 379 -34.90 30.04 39.12
N GLY A 380 -34.99 28.80 38.65
CA GLY A 380 -35.22 27.62 39.48
C GLY A 380 -36.69 27.28 39.68
N ASN A 381 -37.61 27.90 38.93
CA ASN A 381 -39.00 27.45 38.90
C ASN A 381 -39.09 26.17 38.08
N GLU A 382 -39.56 25.08 38.71
CA GLU A 382 -39.70 23.76 38.08
C GLU A 382 -41.16 23.30 38.11
N VAL A 383 -41.64 22.78 36.98
CA VAL A 383 -42.90 22.06 36.85
C VAL A 383 -42.57 20.57 36.67
N TYR A 384 -43.06 19.72 37.58
CA TYR A 384 -42.80 18.28 37.55
C TYR A 384 -44.09 17.45 37.50
N ALA A 385 -44.24 16.64 36.45
CA ALA A 385 -45.25 15.60 36.34
C ALA A 385 -44.63 14.22 36.58
N LYS A 386 -44.90 13.65 37.77
CA LYS A 386 -44.42 12.32 38.20
C LYS A 386 -44.88 11.17 37.30
N ARG A 387 -46.03 11.31 36.64
CA ARG A 387 -46.55 10.39 35.64
C ARG A 387 -47.47 11.17 34.70
N LEU A 388 -47.24 11.10 33.39
CA LEU A 388 -48.10 11.71 32.38
C LEU A 388 -49.24 10.80 31.95
N ASP A 389 -49.00 9.49 31.91
CA ASP A 389 -49.95 8.48 31.45
C ASP A 389 -50.97 8.05 32.51
N ASP A 390 -52.22 7.87 32.10
CA ASP A 390 -53.17 6.97 32.77
C ASP A 390 -52.99 5.57 32.14
N PRO A 391 -52.69 4.51 32.94
CA PRO A 391 -52.49 3.14 32.46
C PRO A 391 -53.61 2.52 31.59
N LYS A 392 -54.76 3.19 31.43
CA LYS A 392 -55.92 2.73 30.61
C LYS A 392 -56.19 3.58 29.37
N SER A 393 -55.38 4.59 29.08
CA SER A 393 -55.75 5.69 28.17
C SER A 393 -55.34 5.56 26.69
N GLY A 394 -54.48 4.59 26.33
CA GLY A 394 -53.91 4.51 24.96
C GLY A 394 -52.92 5.63 24.63
N THR A 395 -52.44 6.36 25.64
CA THR A 395 -51.41 7.39 25.48
C THR A 395 -50.11 6.78 24.96
N PHE A 396 -49.36 7.56 24.16
CA PHE A 396 -48.05 7.20 23.64
C PHE A 396 -48.02 6.02 22.64
N GLU A 397 -49.11 5.80 21.91
CA GLU A 397 -49.15 4.92 20.74
C GLU A 397 -48.26 5.43 19.59
N ARG A 398 -47.82 4.54 18.69
CA ARG A 398 -47.00 4.92 17.52
C ARG A 398 -47.73 5.94 16.64
N CYS A 399 -47.04 7.01 16.24
CA CYS A 399 -47.63 8.13 15.49
C CYS A 399 -48.78 8.86 16.23
N SER A 400 -48.92 8.70 17.56
CA SER A 400 -49.93 9.42 18.36
C SER A 400 -49.56 10.88 18.58
N LYS A 401 -50.56 11.67 18.97
CA LYS A 401 -50.37 13.01 19.51
C LYS A 401 -51.21 13.18 20.77
N ASP A 402 -50.54 13.20 21.92
CA ASP A 402 -51.15 13.22 23.24
C ASP A 402 -51.04 14.63 23.85
N THR A 403 -52.06 15.05 24.61
CA THR A 403 -52.14 16.41 25.18
C THR A 403 -52.44 16.36 26.68
N PHE A 404 -51.55 16.94 27.47
CA PHE A 404 -51.59 16.92 28.93
C PHE A 404 -51.79 18.34 29.47
N LYS A 405 -52.61 18.49 30.51
CA LYS A 405 -52.71 19.74 31.29
C LYS A 405 -51.98 19.56 32.60
N ILE A 406 -50.94 20.35 32.83
CA ILE A 406 -50.06 20.24 34.00
C ILE A 406 -50.10 21.58 34.73
N THR A 407 -50.21 21.55 36.05
CA THR A 407 -50.23 22.74 36.89
C THR A 407 -48.99 22.73 37.79
N GLY A 408 -48.29 23.86 37.87
CA GLY A 408 -47.08 24.00 38.69
C GLY A 408 -46.78 25.46 39.01
N PRO A 409 -45.56 25.78 39.48
CA PRO A 409 -45.05 27.14 39.57
C PRO A 409 -45.15 27.88 38.24
N CYS A 410 -45.32 29.20 38.28
CA CYS A 410 -45.17 30.04 37.08
C CYS A 410 -43.69 30.16 36.72
N VAL A 411 -43.32 29.73 35.51
CA VAL A 411 -41.98 29.84 34.93
C VAL A 411 -41.97 30.97 33.90
N GLU A 412 -40.86 31.66 33.71
CA GLU A 412 -40.77 32.81 32.80
C GLU A 412 -40.32 32.43 31.39
N GLU A 413 -39.23 31.68 31.28
CA GLU A 413 -38.74 31.12 30.02
C GLU A 413 -38.29 29.67 30.24
N VAL A 414 -38.97 28.72 29.61
CA VAL A 414 -38.64 27.30 29.74
C VAL A 414 -37.33 27.03 29.01
N CYS A 415 -36.24 26.98 29.78
CA CYS A 415 -34.88 26.82 29.27
C CYS A 415 -34.36 25.38 29.42
N TYR A 416 -35.05 24.51 30.16
CA TYR A 416 -34.78 23.07 30.14
C TYR A 416 -36.06 22.24 30.12
N LEU A 417 -35.97 21.05 29.52
CA LEU A 417 -37.04 20.05 29.50
C LEU A 417 -36.43 18.66 29.49
N TYR A 418 -36.75 17.86 30.51
CA TYR A 418 -36.28 16.50 30.69
C TYR A 418 -37.45 15.52 30.77
N MET A 419 -37.24 14.34 30.20
CA MET A 419 -38.13 13.20 30.29
C MET A 419 -37.45 12.03 30.98
N LEU A 420 -38.23 11.23 31.71
CA LEU A 420 -37.78 9.99 32.33
C LEU A 420 -38.72 8.86 31.91
N ARG A 421 -38.19 7.84 31.24
CA ARG A 421 -38.90 6.58 30.99
C ARG A 421 -38.46 5.55 32.03
N LYS A 422 -39.42 4.87 32.66
CA LYS A 422 -39.12 3.74 33.57
C LYS A 422 -39.99 2.53 33.22
N GLY A 423 -39.36 1.51 32.64
CA GLY A 423 -39.99 0.23 32.31
C GLY A 423 -39.25 -0.54 31.20
N SER A 424 -39.91 -1.57 30.68
CA SER A 424 -39.36 -2.55 29.74
C SER A 424 -39.77 -2.33 28.29
N ASP A 425 -40.87 -1.64 28.03
CA ASP A 425 -41.49 -1.61 26.71
C ASP A 425 -40.70 -0.74 25.74
N GLY A 426 -40.08 0.33 26.24
CA GLY A 426 -39.40 1.32 25.40
C GLY A 426 -40.38 2.33 24.82
N TRP A 427 -39.87 3.52 24.47
CA TRP A 427 -40.63 4.58 23.83
C TRP A 427 -39.71 5.63 23.19
N LYS A 428 -40.13 6.15 22.04
CA LYS A 428 -39.46 7.19 21.26
C LYS A 428 -40.40 8.41 21.08
N PRO A 429 -40.27 9.50 21.86
CA PRO A 429 -40.89 10.76 21.51
C PRO A 429 -40.33 11.28 20.19
N GLY A 430 -41.19 11.93 19.40
CA GLY A 430 -40.81 12.83 18.30
C GLY A 430 -40.65 14.23 18.87
N SER A 431 -41.69 15.07 18.77
CA SER A 431 -41.70 16.44 19.30
C SER A 431 -42.39 16.56 20.67
N VAL A 432 -41.91 17.48 21.51
CA VAL A 432 -42.55 17.90 22.77
C VAL A 432 -42.75 19.41 22.75
N LYS A 433 -44.01 19.85 22.86
CA LYS A 433 -44.38 21.28 22.83
C LYS A 433 -44.98 21.71 24.17
N VAL A 434 -44.51 22.81 24.73
CA VAL A 434 -45.01 23.37 26.00
C VAL A 434 -45.60 24.75 25.77
N TYR A 435 -46.86 24.91 26.16
CA TYR A 435 -47.60 26.17 26.14
C TYR A 435 -47.94 26.57 27.58
N GLY A 436 -47.82 27.87 27.89
CA GLY A 436 -48.24 28.44 29.16
C GLY A 436 -48.66 29.90 28.98
N PRO A 437 -49.35 30.50 29.97
CA PRO A 437 -49.94 31.84 29.85
C PRO A 437 -48.93 32.98 29.73
N TYR A 438 -47.67 32.75 30.13
CA TYR A 438 -46.62 33.78 30.24
C TYR A 438 -45.29 33.38 29.61
N ILE A 439 -45.25 32.28 28.84
CA ILE A 439 -44.03 31.75 28.22
C ILE A 439 -44.13 31.76 26.69
N ARG A 440 -42.99 31.86 26.01
CA ARG A 440 -42.90 31.48 24.59
C ARG A 440 -43.17 29.98 24.45
N THR A 441 -43.83 29.58 23.37
CA THR A 441 -44.03 28.15 23.07
C THR A 441 -42.68 27.48 22.85
N VAL A 442 -42.34 26.52 23.70
CA VAL A 442 -41.19 25.64 23.48
C VAL A 442 -41.60 24.49 22.59
N ASP A 443 -40.76 24.13 21.63
CA ASP A 443 -40.94 23.05 20.67
C ASP A 443 -39.60 22.32 20.52
N LEU A 444 -39.48 21.12 21.06
CA LEU A 444 -38.22 20.38 21.17
C LEU A 444 -38.35 19.02 20.50
N ASP A 445 -37.50 18.78 19.50
CA ASP A 445 -37.43 17.52 18.76
C ASP A 445 -36.47 16.54 19.45
N PHE A 446 -37.01 15.48 20.02
CA PHE A 446 -36.23 14.42 20.64
C PHE A 446 -35.77 13.37 19.61
N ASP A 447 -36.67 12.98 18.70
CA ASP A 447 -36.65 11.77 17.85
C ASP A 447 -35.63 10.67 18.22
N VAL A 448 -35.61 10.25 19.49
CA VAL A 448 -34.67 9.25 20.02
C VAL A 448 -35.31 8.41 21.13
N PHE A 449 -34.93 7.13 21.21
CA PHE A 449 -35.46 6.22 22.23
C PHE A 449 -34.95 6.63 23.62
N LEU A 450 -35.87 6.85 24.55
CA LEU A 450 -35.48 7.27 25.90
C LEU A 450 -34.79 6.14 26.67
N PRO A 451 -33.67 6.41 27.37
CA PRO A 451 -32.99 5.45 28.22
C PRO A 451 -33.89 5.05 29.41
N ASN A 452 -33.72 3.82 29.92
CA ASN A 452 -34.50 3.35 31.07
C ASN A 452 -33.91 3.88 32.38
N GLY A 453 -34.72 4.56 33.19
CA GLY A 453 -34.37 4.95 34.57
C GLY A 453 -33.42 6.15 34.69
N VAL A 454 -33.15 6.87 33.60
CA VAL A 454 -32.30 8.08 33.60
C VAL A 454 -33.05 9.24 32.94
N TRP A 455 -32.89 10.45 33.50
CA TRP A 455 -33.42 11.68 32.91
C TRP A 455 -32.68 12.03 31.62
N PHE A 456 -33.44 12.44 30.60
CA PHE A 456 -32.91 12.70 29.26
C PHE A 456 -33.64 13.88 28.62
N GLY A 457 -32.94 14.80 27.98
CA GLY A 457 -33.55 15.95 27.32
C GLY A 457 -32.62 17.16 27.17
N PHE A 458 -33.19 18.36 27.17
CA PHE A 458 -32.52 19.60 26.79
C PHE A 458 -32.22 20.49 27.99
N ASN A 459 -31.02 21.07 28.03
CA ASN A 459 -30.68 22.16 28.93
C ASN A 459 -30.06 23.32 28.13
N LEU A 460 -30.84 24.36 27.93
CA LEU A 460 -30.53 25.56 27.15
C LEU A 460 -30.39 26.81 28.04
N CYS A 461 -30.47 26.68 29.37
CA CYS A 461 -30.42 27.80 30.32
C CYS A 461 -29.11 28.62 30.27
N ASN A 462 -28.05 28.05 29.70
CA ASN A 462 -26.76 28.74 29.47
C ASN A 462 -26.52 29.09 27.98
N SER A 463 -27.51 28.92 27.09
CA SER A 463 -27.37 29.09 25.63
C SER A 463 -27.73 30.49 25.12
N ALA A 464 -27.98 31.44 26.00
CA ALA A 464 -28.41 32.80 25.65
C ALA A 464 -27.22 33.72 25.30
N VAL A 465 -26.81 33.76 24.02
CA VAL A 465 -26.53 35.01 23.24
C VAL A 465 -26.56 34.73 21.72
N VAL A 466 -27.72 34.41 21.11
CA VAL A 466 -27.96 34.67 19.65
C VAL A 466 -29.43 34.94 19.33
N GLU A 467 -30.16 35.75 20.10
CA GLU A 467 -31.45 36.29 19.62
C GLU A 467 -31.86 37.65 20.20
N GLU A 468 -30.92 38.60 20.25
CA GLU A 468 -31.24 40.01 20.49
C GLU A 468 -30.44 40.93 19.57
N SER A 469 -31.03 41.30 18.43
CA SER A 469 -30.68 42.45 17.57
C SER A 469 -31.51 42.42 16.27
N LEU A 470 -32.82 42.67 16.37
CA LEU A 470 -33.66 43.08 15.24
C LEU A 470 -34.95 43.80 15.71
N SER A 471 -34.78 44.91 16.43
CA SER A 471 -35.81 45.94 16.58
C SER A 471 -35.16 47.29 16.91
N VAL A 472 -35.67 48.37 16.32
CA VAL A 472 -35.19 49.77 16.43
C VAL A 472 -33.85 49.97 15.66
N ASP A 473 -33.81 50.66 14.51
CA ASP A 473 -34.19 52.07 14.29
C ASP A 473 -34.78 52.39 12.89
N MET A 474 -35.68 53.38 12.90
CA MET A 474 -36.17 54.31 11.85
C MET A 474 -36.48 53.82 10.42
#